data_AF-A0A354BLL0-F1
#
_entry.id   AF-A0A354BLL0-F1
#
_cell.length_a   1.000
_cell.length_b   1.000
_cell.length_c   1.000
_cell.angle_alpha   90.00
_cell.angle_beta   90.00
_cell.angle_gamma   90.00
#
_symmetry.space_group_name_H-M   'P 1'
#
loop_
_entity.id
_entity.type
_entity.pdbx_description
1 polymer ?
#
loop_
_entity_poly.entity_id
_entity_poly.type
_entity_poly.pdbx_seq_one_letter_code
_entity_poly.pdbx_strand_id
1 'polypeptide(L)'
;MFFITSRQPTKNTEPELNTDFVFDLENNASSRAFFCCRRIKKDVHEEIGSKGLLSAIKESKYRQVLLYIHGFSNLPEQVFENVREFQTLCNKKKDGEVLVIPVIWPCDNDLGIVKDYWDDQKSADQSAFAFARMFQKFMEWRSSATLNPEDDPCLKRINILAHSMGNRVLRQTLSNWEKYDQPNGLPL
;
A
#
# COMPACT_ATOMS: atom_id res chain seq x y z
N MET A 1 -11.37 -6.45 1.73
CA MET A 1 -10.30 -5.68 2.42
C MET A 1 -9.57 -4.87 1.36
N PHE A 2 -9.32 -3.58 1.59
CA PHE A 2 -8.52 -2.77 0.67
C PHE A 2 -7.02 -2.98 0.92
N PHE A 3 -6.21 -2.90 -0.13
CA PHE A 3 -4.75 -2.94 -0.02
C PHE A 3 -4.08 -2.16 -1.14
N ILE A 4 -2.81 -1.84 -0.93
CA ILE A 4 -1.95 -1.19 -1.93
C ILE A 4 -0.75 -2.12 -2.15
N THR A 5 -0.27 -2.26 -3.38
CA THR A 5 0.91 -3.09 -3.64
C THR A 5 1.80 -2.55 -4.75
N SER A 6 3.11 -2.81 -4.62
CA SER A 6 4.08 -2.68 -5.71
C SER A 6 4.46 -4.04 -6.32
N ARG A 7 3.94 -5.16 -5.80
CA ARG A 7 4.18 -6.49 -6.38
C ARG A 7 3.43 -6.61 -7.70
N GLN A 8 4.09 -7.20 -8.70
CA GLN A 8 3.52 -7.32 -10.03
C GLN A 8 2.36 -8.32 -10.05
N PRO A 9 1.31 -8.07 -10.84
CA PRO A 9 0.35 -9.11 -11.16
C PRO A 9 0.92 -10.07 -12.22
N THR A 10 0.43 -11.31 -12.26
CA THR A 10 0.77 -12.26 -13.33
C THR A 10 0.34 -11.78 -14.72
N LYS A 11 -0.71 -10.95 -14.76
CA LYS A 11 -1.20 -10.26 -15.95
C LYS A 11 -1.24 -8.76 -15.69
N ASN A 12 -0.38 -8.00 -16.36
CA ASN A 12 -0.49 -6.54 -16.37
C ASN A 12 -1.53 -6.11 -17.41
N THR A 13 -2.51 -5.32 -17.00
CA THR A 13 -3.58 -4.79 -17.85
C THR A 13 -3.52 -3.28 -18.02
N GLU A 14 -2.45 -2.61 -17.57
CA GLU A 14 -2.30 -1.16 -17.70
C GLU A 14 -2.49 -0.71 -19.17
N PRO A 15 -3.26 0.37 -19.43
CA PRO A 15 -3.79 1.31 -18.45
C PRO A 15 -5.13 0.91 -17.80
N GLU A 16 -5.76 -0.19 -18.22
CA GLU A 16 -7.00 -0.69 -17.65
C GLU A 16 -6.80 -1.34 -16.26
N LEU A 17 -7.81 -1.24 -15.40
CA LEU A 17 -7.80 -1.89 -14.09
C LEU A 17 -7.90 -3.42 -14.25
N ASN A 18 -7.05 -4.15 -13.54
CA ASN A 18 -7.09 -5.61 -13.55
C ASN A 18 -8.23 -6.14 -12.68
N THR A 19 -9.32 -6.62 -13.29
CA THR A 19 -10.48 -7.19 -12.58
C THR A 19 -10.21 -8.57 -11.98
N ASP A 20 -9.12 -9.23 -12.36
CA ASP A 20 -8.65 -10.53 -11.85
C ASP A 20 -7.19 -10.40 -11.42
N PHE A 21 -6.97 -9.59 -10.38
CA PHE A 21 -5.62 -9.28 -9.90
C PHE A 21 -5.04 -10.49 -9.15
N VAL A 22 -4.08 -11.15 -9.78
CA VAL A 22 -3.36 -12.29 -9.22
C VAL A 22 -1.90 -11.89 -9.02
N PHE A 23 -1.39 -11.99 -7.79
CA PHE A 23 0.01 -11.70 -7.49
C PHE A 23 0.94 -12.65 -8.23
N ASP A 24 1.98 -12.12 -8.87
CA ASP A 24 3.12 -12.90 -9.34
C ASP A 24 4.03 -13.21 -8.13
N LEU A 25 3.90 -14.42 -7.60
CA LEU A 25 4.65 -14.84 -6.42
C LEU A 25 6.08 -15.28 -6.77
N GLU A 26 6.33 -15.72 -8.01
CA GLU A 26 7.65 -16.14 -8.48
C GLU A 26 8.58 -14.96 -8.79
N ASN A 27 8.00 -13.76 -8.91
CA ASN A 27 8.72 -12.55 -9.23
C ASN A 27 8.89 -11.65 -7.99
N ASN A 28 10.12 -11.63 -7.46
CA ASN A 28 10.45 -10.78 -6.32
C ASN A 28 10.78 -9.32 -6.72
N ALA A 29 10.68 -8.92 -7.99
CA ALA A 29 10.92 -7.54 -8.40
C ALA A 29 9.70 -6.65 -8.13
N SER A 30 9.96 -5.38 -7.78
CA SER A 30 8.90 -4.38 -7.72
C SER A 30 8.43 -3.96 -9.11
N SER A 31 7.12 -3.79 -9.26
CA SER A 31 6.53 -3.05 -10.35
C SER A 31 7.06 -1.61 -10.39
N ARG A 32 7.03 -1.03 -11.59
CA ARG A 32 7.24 0.41 -11.78
C ARG A 32 6.05 1.21 -11.26
N ALA A 33 4.85 0.64 -11.27
CA ALA A 33 3.62 1.26 -10.76
C ALA A 33 3.25 0.72 -9.38
N PHE A 34 2.24 1.33 -8.77
CA PHE A 34 1.56 0.78 -7.61
C PHE A 34 0.11 0.48 -7.99
N PHE A 35 -0.44 -0.56 -7.38
CA PHE A 35 -1.81 -1.01 -7.61
C PHE A 35 -2.62 -0.79 -6.34
N CYS A 36 -3.83 -0.27 -6.49
CA CYS A 36 -4.80 -0.14 -5.41
C CYS A 36 -5.91 -1.16 -5.64
N CYS A 37 -6.10 -2.06 -4.70
CA CYS A 37 -6.89 -3.26 -4.93
C CYS A 37 -7.86 -3.53 -3.77
N ARG A 38 -8.85 -4.38 -4.06
CA ARG A 38 -9.79 -4.93 -3.09
C ARG A 38 -9.67 -6.45 -3.10
N ARG A 39 -9.34 -7.03 -1.95
CA ARG A 39 -9.47 -8.46 -1.67
C ARG A 39 -10.92 -8.80 -1.37
N ILE A 40 -11.53 -9.64 -2.20
CA ILE A 40 -12.91 -10.12 -2.06
C ILE A 40 -12.93 -11.33 -1.13
N LYS A 41 -12.09 -12.33 -1.43
CA LYS A 41 -11.86 -13.54 -0.62
C LYS A 41 -10.41 -13.99 -0.82
N LYS A 42 -10.04 -15.12 -0.21
CA LYS A 42 -8.71 -15.72 -0.40
C LYS A 42 -8.44 -15.92 -1.89
N ASP A 43 -7.27 -15.46 -2.33
CA ASP A 43 -6.77 -15.55 -3.71
C ASP A 43 -7.63 -14.85 -4.79
N VAL A 44 -8.64 -14.06 -4.39
CA VAL A 44 -9.51 -13.33 -5.32
C VAL A 44 -9.47 -11.84 -5.01
N HIS A 45 -8.86 -11.10 -5.93
CA HIS A 45 -8.63 -9.67 -5.83
C HIS A 45 -9.01 -8.98 -7.13
N GLU A 46 -9.36 -7.71 -7.03
CA GLU A 46 -9.53 -6.83 -8.18
C GLU A 46 -8.78 -5.52 -7.92
N GLU A 47 -8.29 -4.91 -8.98
CA GLU A 47 -7.78 -3.55 -8.95
C GLU A 47 -8.93 -2.55 -9.05
N ILE A 48 -8.91 -1.54 -8.17
CA ILE A 48 -9.92 -0.47 -8.09
C ILE A 48 -9.33 0.92 -8.38
N GLY A 49 -8.01 1.00 -8.55
CA GLY A 49 -7.28 2.24 -8.80
C GLY A 49 -7.23 3.19 -7.59
N SER A 50 -6.32 4.17 -7.65
CA SER A 50 -6.10 5.11 -6.53
C SER A 50 -7.33 5.98 -6.23
N LYS A 51 -8.06 6.43 -7.27
CA LYS A 51 -9.31 7.18 -7.10
C LYS A 51 -10.38 6.34 -6.41
N GLY A 52 -10.60 5.10 -6.86
CA GLY A 52 -11.59 4.20 -6.25
C GLY A 52 -11.27 3.88 -4.80
N LEU A 53 -9.99 3.63 -4.50
CA LEU A 53 -9.53 3.41 -3.13
C LEU A 53 -9.74 4.64 -2.23
N LEU A 54 -9.32 5.83 -2.67
CA LEU A 54 -9.41 7.05 -1.87
C LEU A 54 -10.87 7.48 -1.65
N SER A 55 -11.74 7.34 -2.65
CA SER A 55 -13.19 7.55 -2.48
C SER A 55 -13.78 6.59 -1.45
N ALA A 56 -13.48 5.29 -1.56
CA ALA A 56 -13.96 4.30 -0.60
C ALA A 56 -13.45 4.56 0.83
N ILE A 57 -12.22 5.07 0.98
CA ILE A 57 -11.69 5.51 2.27
C ILE A 57 -12.45 6.73 2.78
N LYS A 58 -12.66 7.76 1.95
CA LYS A 58 -13.40 8.98 2.31
C LYS A 58 -14.82 8.66 2.77
N GLU A 59 -15.51 7.75 2.09
CA GLU A 59 -16.88 7.31 2.40
C GLU A 59 -16.96 6.35 3.59
N SER A 60 -15.84 5.75 4.01
CA SER A 60 -15.84 4.79 5.10
C SER A 60 -16.21 5.44 6.45
N LYS A 61 -16.80 4.63 7.34
CA LYS A 61 -17.13 5.02 8.72
C LYS A 61 -15.91 5.27 9.62
N TYR A 62 -14.70 4.95 9.16
CA TYR A 62 -13.51 4.97 10.00
C TYR A 62 -12.94 6.39 10.15
N ARG A 63 -12.60 6.81 11.37
CA ARG A 63 -12.10 8.17 11.61
C ARG A 63 -10.70 8.42 11.04
N GLN A 64 -9.86 7.40 11.00
CA GLN A 64 -8.48 7.47 10.51
C GLN A 64 -8.07 6.19 9.80
N VAL A 65 -7.02 6.31 9.00
CA VAL A 65 -6.40 5.21 8.26
C VAL A 65 -5.03 4.93 8.86
N LEU A 66 -4.67 3.65 8.90
CA LEU A 66 -3.33 3.18 9.21
C LEU A 66 -2.80 2.37 8.03
N LEU A 67 -1.81 2.92 7.32
CA LEU A 67 -1.05 2.18 6.32
C LEU A 67 -0.07 1.26 7.03
N TYR A 68 -0.19 -0.04 6.82
CA TYR A 68 0.67 -1.06 7.41
C TYR A 68 1.66 -1.59 6.37
N ILE A 69 2.95 -1.28 6.53
CA ILE A 69 4.02 -1.79 5.67
C ILE A 69 4.67 -2.99 6.38
N HIS A 70 4.51 -4.19 5.82
CA HIS A 70 5.03 -5.42 6.42
C HIS A 70 6.56 -5.53 6.37
N GLY A 71 7.11 -6.48 7.13
CA GLY A 71 8.53 -6.80 7.15
C GLY A 71 8.96 -7.80 6.08
N PHE A 72 10.20 -8.29 6.19
CA PHE A 72 10.76 -9.30 5.30
C PHE A 72 9.98 -10.63 5.36
N SER A 73 10.09 -11.47 4.33
CA SER A 73 9.55 -12.84 4.32
C SER A 73 8.05 -12.97 4.65
N ASN A 74 7.20 -12.15 4.01
CA ASN A 74 5.75 -12.22 4.15
C ASN A 74 5.06 -12.22 2.78
N LEU A 75 4.53 -13.38 2.36
CA LEU A 75 3.66 -13.44 1.19
C LEU A 75 2.31 -12.73 1.42
N PRO A 76 1.62 -12.28 0.36
CA PRO A 76 0.40 -11.47 0.47
C PRO A 76 -0.68 -12.02 1.41
N GLU A 77 -0.97 -13.33 1.34
CA GLU A 77 -2.00 -13.94 2.20
C GLU A 77 -1.63 -13.90 3.69
N GLN A 78 -0.35 -14.06 4.03
CA GLN A 78 0.11 -13.90 5.42
C GLN A 78 -0.03 -12.44 5.89
N VAL A 79 0.25 -11.47 5.01
CA VAL A 79 0.01 -10.05 5.31
C VAL A 79 -1.48 -9.78 5.53
N PHE A 80 -2.36 -10.34 4.72
CA PHE A 80 -3.81 -10.17 4.89
C PHE A 80 -4.34 -10.79 6.18
N GLU A 81 -3.81 -11.93 6.61
CA GLU A 81 -4.13 -12.55 7.90
C GLU A 81 -3.70 -11.65 9.07
N ASN A 82 -2.45 -11.18 9.06
CA ASN A 82 -1.90 -10.28 10.07
C ASN A 82 -2.71 -8.96 10.16
N VAL A 83 -3.08 -8.37 9.01
CA VAL A 83 -3.90 -7.16 9.00
C VAL A 83 -5.32 -7.42 9.48
N ARG A 84 -5.91 -8.58 9.20
CA ARG A 84 -7.24 -8.93 9.71
C ARG A 84 -7.23 -9.03 11.23
N GLU A 85 -6.20 -9.66 11.80
CA GLU A 85 -6.00 -9.69 13.24
C GLU A 85 -5.81 -8.27 13.80
N PHE A 86 -4.93 -7.46 13.19
CA PHE A 86 -4.68 -6.10 13.65
C PHE A 86 -5.94 -5.23 13.60
N GLN A 87 -6.72 -5.29 12.52
CA GLN A 87 -8.01 -4.61 12.40
C GLN A 87 -8.98 -5.05 13.52
N THR A 88 -9.00 -6.34 13.85
CA THR A 88 -9.83 -6.88 14.94
C THR A 88 -9.43 -6.30 16.29
N LEU A 89 -8.12 -6.19 16.55
CA LEU A 89 -7.59 -5.56 17.76
C LEU A 89 -7.93 -4.06 17.84
N CYS A 90 -7.82 -3.33 16.73
CA CYS A 90 -8.23 -1.93 16.64
C CYS A 90 -9.73 -1.77 16.93
N ASN A 91 -10.57 -2.59 16.30
CA ASN A 91 -12.03 -2.54 16.50
C ASN A 91 -12.42 -2.90 17.93
N LYS A 92 -11.72 -3.86 18.56
CA LYS A 92 -11.93 -4.21 19.97
C LYS A 92 -11.57 -3.04 20.90
N LYS A 93 -10.54 -2.26 20.56
CA LYS A 93 -10.17 -1.08 21.34
C LYS A 93 -11.17 0.06 21.15
N LYS A 94 -11.58 0.33 19.91
CA LYS A 94 -12.64 1.30 19.56
C LYS A 94 -13.11 1.06 18.12
N ASP A 95 -14.34 0.56 17.97
CA ASP A 95 -14.91 0.30 16.64
C ASP A 95 -15.01 1.60 15.82
N GLY A 96 -14.72 1.50 14.53
CA GLY A 96 -14.74 2.65 13.62
C GLY A 96 -13.62 3.68 13.85
N GLU A 97 -12.64 3.42 14.72
CA GLU A 97 -11.54 4.37 14.92
C GLU A 97 -10.51 4.30 13.79
N VAL A 98 -9.95 3.11 13.53
CA VAL A 98 -8.85 2.92 12.57
C VAL A 98 -9.24 1.93 11.49
N LEU A 99 -9.07 2.31 10.22
CA LEU A 99 -9.04 1.39 9.08
C LEU A 99 -7.59 1.02 8.77
N VAL A 100 -7.23 -0.26 8.93
CA VAL A 100 -5.89 -0.77 8.59
C VAL A 100 -5.85 -1.19 7.13
N ILE A 101 -4.91 -0.64 6.36
CA ILE A 101 -4.71 -0.95 4.94
C ILE A 101 -3.28 -1.49 4.77
N PRO A 102 -3.09 -2.74 4.32
CA PRO A 102 -1.76 -3.25 4.03
C PRO A 102 -1.16 -2.57 2.80
N VAL A 103 0.12 -2.26 2.90
CA VAL A 103 1.00 -1.88 1.80
C VAL A 103 1.95 -3.05 1.57
N ILE A 104 1.72 -3.77 0.48
CA ILE A 104 2.39 -5.03 0.16
C ILE A 104 3.50 -4.77 -0.85
N TRP A 105 4.74 -5.08 -0.47
CA TRP A 105 5.90 -5.01 -1.33
C TRP A 105 6.43 -6.42 -1.59
N PRO A 106 7.08 -6.68 -2.75
CA PRO A 106 7.58 -8.01 -3.06
C PRO A 106 8.68 -8.40 -2.08
N CYS A 107 8.44 -9.53 -1.42
CA CYS A 107 9.45 -10.26 -0.68
C CYS A 107 9.28 -11.76 -0.95
N ASP A 108 10.39 -12.47 -0.86
CA ASP A 108 10.47 -13.91 -1.02
C ASP A 108 10.27 -14.62 0.33
N ASN A 109 9.81 -15.87 0.33
CA ASN A 109 9.71 -16.70 1.53
C ASN A 109 10.37 -18.08 1.36
N ASP A 110 11.26 -18.22 0.39
CA ASP A 110 12.05 -19.42 0.15
C ASP A 110 13.01 -19.76 1.33
N LEU A 111 13.53 -21.00 1.32
CA LEU A 111 14.33 -21.56 2.43
C LEU A 111 15.77 -21.00 2.50
N GLY A 112 16.09 -19.93 1.76
CA GLY A 112 17.42 -19.38 1.54
C GLY A 112 17.71 -18.08 2.30
N ILE A 113 17.32 -17.99 3.59
CA ILE A 113 17.27 -16.78 4.45
C ILE A 113 18.31 -15.69 4.15
N VAL A 114 19.59 -16.03 3.98
CA VAL A 114 20.64 -15.02 3.72
C VAL A 114 20.51 -14.41 2.32
N LYS A 115 20.30 -15.23 1.29
CA LYS A 115 20.13 -14.75 -0.09
C LYS A 115 18.84 -13.94 -0.21
N ASP A 116 17.77 -14.45 0.40
CA ASP A 116 16.44 -13.84 0.36
C ASP A 116 16.45 -12.48 1.06
N TYR A 117 17.23 -12.33 2.15
CA TYR A 117 17.40 -11.03 2.81
C TYR A 117 18.10 -9.97 1.93
N TRP A 118 19.05 -10.36 1.08
CA TRP A 118 19.72 -9.41 0.17
C TRP A 118 18.84 -9.05 -1.03
N ASP A 119 18.11 -10.03 -1.56
CA ASP A 119 17.20 -9.79 -2.68
C ASP A 119 15.98 -8.97 -2.23
N ASP A 120 15.39 -9.27 -1.06
CA ASP A 120 14.34 -8.47 -0.44
C ASP A 120 14.79 -7.03 -0.16
N GLN A 121 16.04 -6.80 0.22
CA GLN A 121 16.56 -5.43 0.38
C GLN A 121 16.52 -4.64 -0.93
N LYS A 122 16.85 -5.28 -2.06
CA LYS A 122 16.76 -4.64 -3.39
C LYS A 122 15.30 -4.39 -3.76
N SER A 123 14.42 -5.35 -3.51
CA SER A 123 12.98 -5.23 -3.77
C SER A 123 12.32 -4.14 -2.95
N ALA A 124 12.76 -3.97 -1.69
CA ALA A 124 12.37 -2.86 -0.83
C ALA A 124 12.81 -1.51 -1.42
N ASP A 125 14.06 -1.40 -1.88
CA ASP A 125 14.57 -0.17 -2.53
C ASP A 125 13.85 0.11 -3.86
N GLN A 126 13.57 -0.92 -4.66
CA GLN A 126 12.86 -0.78 -5.93
C GLN A 126 11.41 -0.31 -5.73
N SER A 127 10.75 -0.81 -4.68
CA SER A 127 9.38 -0.44 -4.32
C SER A 127 9.22 1.03 -3.95
N ALA A 128 10.32 1.69 -3.58
CA ALA A 128 10.32 3.10 -3.20
C ALA A 128 9.75 4.01 -4.29
N PHE A 129 10.05 3.75 -5.56
CA PHE A 129 9.54 4.55 -6.68
C PHE A 129 8.03 4.41 -6.84
N ALA A 130 7.50 3.19 -6.74
CA ALA A 130 6.07 2.93 -6.85
C ALA A 130 5.30 3.63 -5.72
N PHE A 131 5.80 3.52 -4.48
CA PHE A 131 5.12 4.15 -3.33
C PHE A 131 5.36 5.65 -3.22
N ALA A 132 6.45 6.22 -3.77
CA ALA A 132 6.59 7.67 -3.90
C ALA A 132 5.47 8.23 -4.79
N ARG A 133 5.19 7.55 -5.92
CA ARG A 133 4.05 7.88 -6.78
C ARG A 133 2.70 7.71 -6.08
N MET A 134 2.55 6.73 -5.19
CA MET A 134 1.35 6.57 -4.37
C MET A 134 1.11 7.82 -3.51
N PHE A 135 2.13 8.32 -2.81
CA PHE A 135 2.02 9.55 -2.04
C PHE A 135 1.75 10.77 -2.93
N GLN A 136 2.38 10.85 -4.10
CA GLN A 136 2.11 11.93 -5.04
C GLN A 136 0.67 11.90 -5.57
N LYS A 137 0.13 10.71 -5.89
CA LYS A 137 -1.28 10.53 -6.27
C LYS A 137 -2.25 10.91 -5.15
N PHE A 138 -1.87 10.67 -3.89
CA PHE A 138 -2.62 11.17 -2.76
C PHE A 138 -2.63 12.69 -2.69
N MET A 139 -1.51 13.37 -2.92
CA MET A 139 -1.46 14.84 -2.95
C MET A 139 -2.32 15.42 -4.08
N GLU A 140 -2.25 14.82 -5.28
CA GLU A 140 -3.11 15.19 -6.40
C GLU A 140 -4.60 15.05 -6.05
N TRP A 141 -4.99 13.94 -5.41
CA TRP A 141 -6.37 13.72 -4.99
C TRP A 141 -6.81 14.71 -3.91
N ARG A 142 -5.96 14.96 -2.91
CA ARG A 142 -6.24 15.88 -1.80
C ARG A 142 -6.49 17.30 -2.28
N SER A 143 -5.74 17.74 -3.30
CA SER A 143 -5.85 19.08 -3.90
C SER A 143 -6.89 19.16 -5.02
N SER A 144 -7.61 18.07 -5.33
CA SER A 144 -8.59 18.05 -6.41
C SER A 144 -9.92 18.64 -5.96
N ALA A 145 -10.32 19.77 -6.54
CA ALA A 145 -11.63 20.38 -6.30
C ALA A 145 -12.81 19.48 -6.70
N THR A 146 -12.61 18.50 -7.59
CA THR A 146 -13.66 17.57 -8.02
C THR A 146 -13.75 16.33 -7.13
N LEU A 147 -12.61 15.80 -6.66
CA LEU A 147 -12.58 14.55 -5.89
C LEU A 147 -12.59 14.79 -4.38
N ASN A 148 -12.13 15.96 -3.94
CA ASN A 148 -12.05 16.38 -2.55
C ASN A 148 -12.40 17.87 -2.43
N PRO A 149 -13.66 18.25 -2.69
CA PRO A 149 -14.08 19.66 -2.74
C PRO A 149 -13.98 20.35 -1.37
N GLU A 150 -13.90 21.69 -1.36
CA GLU A 150 -13.71 22.48 -0.13
C GLU A 150 -14.91 22.46 0.81
N ASP A 151 -16.12 22.22 0.30
CA ASP A 151 -17.36 22.14 1.08
C ASP A 151 -17.58 20.76 1.72
N ASP A 152 -16.93 19.71 1.20
CA ASP A 152 -16.87 18.36 1.77
C ASP A 152 -15.44 17.78 1.71
N PRO A 153 -14.49 18.32 2.49
CA PRO A 153 -13.12 17.84 2.48
C PRO A 153 -12.98 16.57 3.32
N CYS A 154 -12.13 15.64 2.88
CA CYS A 154 -11.75 14.48 3.67
C CYS A 154 -10.80 14.88 4.80
N LEU A 155 -11.28 14.80 6.03
CA LEU A 155 -10.53 15.13 7.24
C LEU A 155 -9.92 13.91 7.95
N LYS A 156 -9.97 12.74 7.31
CA LYS A 156 -9.44 11.49 7.88
C LYS A 156 -7.92 11.58 7.97
N ARG A 157 -7.35 11.22 9.13
CA ARG A 157 -5.89 11.20 9.34
C ARG A 157 -5.29 9.95 8.72
N ILE A 158 -4.10 10.08 8.15
CA ILE A 158 -3.30 8.95 7.66
C ILE A 158 -2.16 8.75 8.64
N ASN A 159 -2.04 7.54 9.17
CA ASN A 159 -0.93 7.09 9.99
C ASN A 159 -0.18 6.01 9.22
N ILE A 160 1.11 5.84 9.51
CA ILE A 160 1.93 4.79 8.88
C ILE A 160 2.60 3.99 9.98
N LEU A 161 2.46 2.66 9.93
CA LEU A 161 3.22 1.72 10.76
C LEU A 161 4.04 0.83 9.83
N ALA A 162 5.36 0.93 9.96
CA ALA A 162 6.31 0.16 9.17
C ALA A 162 7.07 -0.81 10.08
N HIS A 163 7.04 -2.11 9.73
CA HIS A 163 7.65 -3.15 10.55
C HIS A 163 8.92 -3.70 9.91
N SER A 164 10.00 -3.87 10.69
CA SER A 164 11.26 -4.47 10.24
C SER A 164 11.77 -3.84 8.92
N MET A 165 12.00 -4.61 7.86
CA MET A 165 12.42 -4.13 6.53
C MET A 165 11.38 -3.21 5.87
N GLY A 166 10.12 -3.20 6.30
CA GLY A 166 9.15 -2.18 5.93
C GLY A 166 9.60 -0.76 6.29
N ASN A 167 10.44 -0.57 7.32
CA ASN A 167 11.06 0.73 7.60
C ASN A 167 12.03 1.17 6.51
N ARG A 168 12.75 0.21 5.89
CA ARG A 168 13.59 0.51 4.73
C ARG A 168 12.72 0.96 3.57
N VAL A 169 11.64 0.24 3.27
CA VAL A 169 10.66 0.63 2.24
C VAL A 169 10.19 2.07 2.48
N LEU A 170 9.68 2.37 3.68
CA LEU A 170 9.19 3.71 4.01
C LEU A 170 10.28 4.78 3.85
N ARG A 171 11.48 4.55 4.41
CA ARG A 171 12.57 5.52 4.34
C ARG A 171 12.96 5.83 2.90
N GLN A 172 13.09 4.80 2.06
CA GLN A 172 13.45 4.98 0.65
C GLN A 172 12.31 5.64 -0.13
N THR A 173 11.06 5.28 0.15
CA THR A 173 9.89 5.95 -0.42
C THR A 173 9.90 7.45 -0.13
N LEU A 174 10.10 7.85 1.13
CA LEU A 174 10.15 9.25 1.52
C LEU A 174 11.33 9.98 0.88
N SER A 175 12.51 9.36 0.82
CA SER A 175 13.69 9.95 0.16
C SER A 175 13.48 10.13 -1.35
N ASN A 176 12.87 9.14 -2.02
CA ASN A 176 12.53 9.27 -3.44
C ASN A 176 11.45 10.33 -3.66
N TRP A 177 10.43 10.37 -2.81
CA TRP A 177 9.34 11.33 -2.95
C TRP A 177 9.82 12.77 -2.77
N GLU A 178 10.68 13.03 -1.78
CA GLU A 178 11.34 14.32 -1.61
C GLU A 178 12.17 14.68 -2.85
N LYS A 179 13.05 13.77 -3.27
CA LYS A 179 13.98 14.02 -4.38
C LYS A 179 13.28 14.34 -5.70
N TYR A 180 12.19 13.64 -6.02
CA TYR A 180 11.59 13.68 -7.35
C TYR A 180 10.29 14.51 -7.43
N ASP A 181 9.53 14.65 -6.35
CA ASP A 181 8.21 15.30 -6.38
C ASP A 181 8.03 16.42 -5.34
N GLN A 182 8.76 16.38 -4.22
CA GLN A 182 8.62 17.31 -3.08
C GLN A 182 9.98 17.88 -2.61
N PRO A 183 10.77 18.54 -3.48
CA PRO A 183 12.14 18.97 -3.16
C PRO A 183 12.21 20.07 -2.09
N ASN A 184 11.08 20.71 -1.78
CA ASN A 184 10.99 21.75 -0.74
C ASN A 184 10.58 21.21 0.63
N GLY A 185 10.51 19.87 0.78
CA GLY A 185 10.14 19.20 2.01
C GLY A 185 8.86 18.38 1.89
N LEU A 186 8.81 17.29 2.66
CA LEU A 186 7.68 16.38 2.69
C LEU A 186 6.55 16.94 3.59
N PRO A 187 5.28 16.75 3.23
CA PRO A 187 4.14 17.16 4.04
C PRO A 187 3.89 16.15 5.18
N LEU A 188 4.84 16.08 6.12
CA LEU A 188 4.79 15.25 7.33
C LEU A 188 4.15 16.00 8.51
#